data_AF-A0A963IJJ3-F1
#
_entry.id   AF-A0A963IJJ3-F1
#
_cell.length_a   1.000
_cell.length_b   1.000
_cell.length_c   1.000
_cell.angle_alpha   90.00
_cell.angle_beta   90.00
_cell.angle_gamma   90.00
#
_symmetry.space_group_name_H-M   'P 1'
#
loop_
_entity.id
_entity.type
_entity.pdbx_description
1 polymer ?
#
loop_
_entity_poly.entity_id
_entity_poly.type
_entity_poly.pdbx_seq_one_letter_code
_entity_poly.pdbx_strand_id
1 'polypeptide(L)'
;RLVTLGTPHHGSVLARLGFGDNGRQMRPHSAWLQALAEPPATVGTVAIYSPHDNFVMPPSLLELRGAQNLTIDGVGHLAMLYSPRVVQALLTALP
;
A
#
# COMPACT_ATOMS: atom_id res chain seq x y z
N ARG A 1 -2.95 14.11 8.90
CA ARG A 1 -2.28 13.60 7.67
C ARG A 1 -2.20 12.08 7.79
N LEU A 2 -2.24 11.34 6.68
CA LEU A 2 -2.09 9.89 6.63
C LEU A 2 -0.90 9.53 5.72
N VAL A 3 -0.04 8.62 6.16
CA VAL A 3 1.01 8.05 5.33
C VAL A 3 0.89 6.53 5.37
N THR A 4 0.79 5.90 4.20
CA THR A 4 0.71 4.45 4.07
C THR A 4 1.96 3.92 3.39
N LEU A 5 2.48 2.78 3.84
CA LEU A 5 3.68 2.16 3.28
C LEU A 5 3.36 0.74 2.81
N GLY A 6 3.55 0.47 1.52
CA GLY A 6 3.31 -0.87 0.93
C GLY A 6 1.90 -1.41 1.15
N THR A 7 0.92 -0.53 1.39
CA THR A 7 -0.43 -0.94 1.78
C THR A 7 -1.18 -1.53 0.58
N PRO A 8 -1.77 -2.73 0.70
CA PRO A 8 -2.55 -3.35 -0.36
C PRO A 8 -3.94 -2.70 -0.46
N HIS A 9 -4.00 -1.44 -0.89
CA HIS A 9 -5.23 -0.64 -0.97
C HIS A 9 -6.32 -1.32 -1.79
N HIS A 10 -5.93 -2.02 -2.85
CA HIS A 10 -6.84 -2.82 -3.68
C HIS A 10 -6.57 -4.33 -3.56
N GLY A 11 -5.93 -4.74 -2.46
CA GLY A 11 -5.59 -6.13 -2.17
C GLY A 11 -4.29 -6.59 -2.83
N SER A 12 -4.09 -7.90 -2.87
CA SER A 12 -2.99 -8.55 -3.57
C SER A 12 -3.44 -9.88 -4.15
N VAL A 13 -3.09 -10.17 -5.41
CA VAL A 13 -3.39 -11.47 -6.01
C VAL A 13 -2.79 -12.62 -5.18
N LEU A 14 -1.64 -12.40 -4.53
CA LEU A 14 -1.02 -13.37 -3.63
C LEU A 14 -1.88 -13.71 -2.40
N ALA A 15 -2.80 -12.83 -1.99
CA ALA A 15 -3.72 -13.10 -0.88
C ALA A 15 -4.63 -14.31 -1.14
N ARG A 16 -4.74 -14.79 -2.39
CA ARG A 16 -5.40 -16.07 -2.71
C ARG A 16 -4.71 -17.27 -2.06
N LEU A 17 -3.39 -17.18 -1.80
CA LEU A 17 -2.59 -18.18 -1.09
C LEU A 17 -2.61 -17.98 0.44
N GLY A 18 -3.12 -16.85 0.92
CA GLY A 18 -3.21 -16.54 2.35
C GLY A 18 -4.32 -17.33 3.05
N PHE A 19 -4.05 -17.75 4.28
CA PHE A 19 -5.01 -18.44 5.14
C PHE A 19 -5.82 -17.47 6.00
N GLY A 20 -6.99 -17.94 6.47
CA GLY A 20 -7.84 -17.19 7.39
C GLY A 20 -8.58 -16.01 6.75
N ASP A 21 -9.24 -15.22 7.61
CA ASP A 21 -10.08 -14.09 7.18
C ASP A 21 -9.26 -12.97 6.53
N ASN A 22 -8.10 -12.63 7.09
CA ASN A 22 -7.24 -11.57 6.54
C ASN A 22 -6.80 -11.89 5.09
N GLY A 23 -6.44 -13.15 4.83
CA GLY A 23 -6.13 -13.59 3.46
C GLY A 23 -7.31 -13.44 2.51
N ARG A 24 -8.53 -13.79 2.96
CA ARG A 24 -9.76 -13.60 2.15
C ARG A 24 -10.09 -12.13 1.91
N GLN A 25 -9.94 -11.29 2.94
CA GLN A 25 -10.23 -9.86 2.89
C GLN A 25 -9.25 -9.12 1.97
N MET A 26 -7.97 -9.49 1.94
CA MET A 26 -6.98 -8.87 1.07
C MET A 26 -6.99 -9.37 -0.39
N ARG A 27 -7.95 -10.22 -0.78
CA ARG A 27 -8.11 -10.60 -2.20
C ARG A 27 -8.63 -9.41 -3.01
N PRO A 28 -8.10 -9.15 -4.21
CA PRO A 28 -8.59 -8.06 -5.05
C PRO A 28 -10.09 -8.21 -5.29
N HIS A 29 -10.81 -7.09 -5.21
CA HIS A 29 -12.27 -7.02 -5.30
C HIS A 29 -13.03 -7.83 -4.24
N SER A 30 -12.43 -8.15 -3.09
CA SER A 30 -13.20 -8.75 -1.98
C SER A 30 -14.32 -7.81 -1.52
N ALA A 31 -15.43 -8.36 -1.04
CA ALA A 31 -16.53 -7.56 -0.49
C ALA A 31 -16.07 -6.67 0.67
N TRP A 32 -15.07 -7.12 1.43
CA TRP A 32 -14.50 -6.34 2.53
C TRP A 32 -13.74 -5.11 2.02
N LEU A 33 -12.85 -5.25 1.02
CA LEU A 33 -12.14 -4.12 0.43
C LEU A 33 -13.09 -3.14 -0.27
N GLN A 34 -14.14 -3.65 -0.94
CA GLN A 34 -15.14 -2.79 -1.58
C GLN A 34 -15.98 -2.00 -0.57
N ALA A 35 -16.17 -2.55 0.64
CA ALA A 35 -16.87 -1.87 1.74
C ALA A 35 -15.94 -0.97 2.57
N LEU A 36 -14.62 -1.08 2.39
CA LEU A 36 -13.65 -0.26 3.11
C LEU A 36 -13.71 1.17 2.56
N ALA A 37 -13.92 2.14 3.46
CA ALA A 37 -13.97 3.54 3.07
C ALA A 37 -12.58 4.04 2.60
N GLU A 38 -12.56 4.81 1.51
CA GLU A 38 -11.39 5.60 1.15
C GLU A 38 -11.14 6.71 2.20
N PRO A 39 -9.88 7.11 2.44
CA PRO A 39 -9.59 8.22 3.34
C PRO A 39 -10.33 9.50 2.89
N PRO A 40 -10.90 10.29 3.83
CA PRO A 40 -11.55 11.54 3.49
C PRO A 40 -10.58 12.50 2.77
N ALA A 41 -11.05 13.21 1.74
CA ALA A 41 -10.23 14.16 0.99
C ALA A 41 -9.66 15.31 1.86
N THR A 42 -10.27 15.58 3.02
CA THR A 42 -9.77 16.54 4.01
C THR A 42 -8.49 16.08 4.71
N VAL A 43 -8.18 14.79 4.66
CA VAL A 43 -6.96 14.21 5.22
C VAL A 43 -5.94 14.09 4.09
N GLY A 44 -4.95 14.99 4.07
CA GLY A 44 -3.80 14.85 3.18
C GLY A 44 -3.17 13.47 3.34
N THR A 45 -3.15 12.70 2.26
CA THR A 45 -2.74 11.28 2.26
C THR A 45 -1.59 11.06 1.29
N VAL A 46 -0.54 10.38 1.74
CA VAL A 46 0.62 9.97 0.94
C VAL A 46 0.72 8.45 0.96
N ALA A 47 0.71 7.82 -0.21
CA ALA A 47 0.91 6.38 -0.36
C ALA A 47 2.32 6.12 -0.92
N ILE A 48 3.20 5.58 -0.07
CA ILE A 48 4.57 5.22 -0.43
C ILE A 48 4.61 3.72 -0.76
N TYR A 49 5.12 3.37 -1.93
CA TYR A 49 5.25 1.96 -2.33
C TYR A 49 6.39 1.76 -3.32
N SER A 50 6.70 0.49 -3.60
CA SER A 50 7.68 0.09 -4.60
C SER A 50 6.99 -0.74 -5.68
N PRO A 51 7.24 -0.48 -6.98
CA PRO A 51 6.82 -1.38 -8.05
C PRO A 51 7.44 -2.78 -7.97
N HIS A 52 8.48 -2.94 -7.15
CA HIS A 52 9.19 -4.21 -6.91
C HIS A 52 8.72 -4.89 -5.60
N ASP A 53 7.59 -4.46 -5.06
CA ASP A 53 6.91 -5.13 -3.95
C ASP A 53 6.57 -6.58 -4.34
N ASN A 54 7.10 -7.53 -3.57
CA ASN A 54 6.95 -8.96 -3.80
C ASN A 54 5.80 -9.60 -3.00
N PHE A 55 4.99 -8.81 -2.30
CA PHE A 55 3.81 -9.25 -1.53
C PHE A 55 2.51 -8.66 -2.06
N VAL A 56 2.52 -7.43 -2.58
CA VAL A 56 1.36 -6.76 -3.15
C VAL A 56 1.52 -6.68 -4.68
N MET A 57 0.84 -7.59 -5.37
CA MET A 57 0.96 -7.72 -6.83
C MET A 57 -0.42 -7.84 -7.51
N PRO A 58 -0.61 -7.25 -8.71
CA PRO A 58 0.35 -6.36 -9.41
C PRO A 58 0.52 -5.00 -8.70
N PRO A 59 1.59 -4.24 -8.99
CA PRO A 59 1.89 -2.98 -8.31
C PRO A 59 0.78 -1.92 -8.37
N SER A 60 -0.09 -1.96 -9.38
CA SER A 60 -1.24 -1.06 -9.49
C SER A 60 -2.23 -1.20 -8.32
N LEU A 61 -2.18 -2.29 -7.54
CA LEU A 61 -3.01 -2.48 -6.35
C LEU A 61 -2.50 -1.74 -5.10
N LEU A 62 -1.30 -1.17 -5.17
CA LEU A 62 -0.70 -0.31 -4.15
C LEU A 62 -1.10 1.17 -4.31
N GLU A 63 -1.64 1.55 -5.46
CA GLU A 63 -2.06 2.92 -5.72
C GLU A 63 -3.33 3.25 -4.92
N LEU A 64 -3.40 4.48 -4.41
CA LEU A 64 -4.60 5.00 -3.76
C LEU A 64 -5.09 6.24 -4.51
N ARG A 65 -6.34 6.21 -4.97
CA ARG A 65 -6.98 7.34 -5.64
C ARG A 65 -7.12 8.52 -4.67
N GLY A 66 -6.84 9.73 -5.16
CA GLY A 66 -6.96 10.95 -4.36
C GLY A 66 -5.82 11.18 -3.36
N ALA A 67 -4.88 10.24 -3.24
CA ALA A 67 -3.65 10.40 -2.48
C ALA A 67 -2.48 10.82 -3.38
N GLN A 68 -1.42 11.36 -2.77
CA GLN A 68 -0.12 11.49 -3.41
C GLN A 68 0.56 10.11 -3.41
N ASN A 69 0.67 9.50 -4.59
CA ASN A 69 1.36 8.22 -4.78
C ASN A 69 2.85 8.48 -5.02
N LEU A 70 3.71 7.97 -4.13
CA LEU A 70 5.17 8.11 -4.18
C LEU A 70 5.83 6.74 -4.38
N THR A 71 6.46 6.56 -5.54
CA THR A 71 7.13 5.31 -5.89
C THR A 71 8.61 5.32 -5.54
N ILE A 72 9.12 4.21 -5.01
CA ILE A 72 10.55 3.99 -4.74
C ILE A 72 10.97 2.66 -5.36
N ASP A 73 11.68 2.73 -6.48
CA ASP A 73 12.10 1.54 -7.21
C ASP A 73 13.18 0.71 -6.51
N GLY A 74 13.23 -0.58 -6.84
CA GLY A 74 14.30 -1.49 -6.43
C GLY A 74 14.24 -1.96 -4.98
N VAL A 75 13.07 -1.88 -4.33
CA VAL A 75 12.90 -2.27 -2.92
C VAL A 75 11.77 -3.30 -2.79
N GLY A 76 12.03 -4.45 -2.16
CA GLY A 76 10.99 -5.44 -1.85
C GLY A 76 10.10 -5.01 -0.67
N HIS A 77 8.99 -5.70 -0.44
CA HIS A 77 7.95 -5.28 0.53
C HIS A 77 8.51 -5.00 1.93
N LEU A 78 9.13 -6.00 2.55
CA LEU A 78 9.70 -5.88 3.89
C LEU A 78 10.98 -5.03 3.90
N ALA A 79 11.72 -5.00 2.78
CA ALA A 79 12.91 -4.17 2.65
C ALA A 79 12.58 -2.67 2.71
N MET A 80 11.33 -2.27 2.40
CA MET A 80 10.90 -0.88 2.53
C MET A 80 11.03 -0.36 3.97
N LEU A 81 10.81 -1.21 4.99
CA LEU A 81 10.93 -0.83 6.40
C LEU A 81 12.35 -0.40 6.81
N TYR A 82 13.36 -0.87 6.08
CA TYR A 82 14.77 -0.64 6.40
C TYR A 82 15.50 0.21 5.36
N SER A 83 14.84 0.57 4.26
CA SER A 83 15.45 1.32 3.17
C SER A 83 15.67 2.79 3.59
N PRO A 84 16.91 3.30 3.58
CA PRO A 84 17.17 4.71 3.88
C PRO A 84 16.40 5.67 2.95
N ARG A 85 16.19 5.27 1.69
CA ARG A 85 15.40 6.03 0.71
C ARG A 85 13.93 6.14 1.13
N VAL A 86 13.37 5.06 1.66
CA VAL A 86 11.98 5.05 2.18
C VAL A 86 11.89 5.86 3.47
N VAL A 87 12.86 5.75 4.38
CA VAL A 87 12.89 6.55 5.61
C VAL A 87 12.94 8.04 5.29
N GLN A 88 13.78 8.46 4.34
CA GLN A 88 13.83 9.88 3.93
C GLN A 88 12.51 10.35 3.31
N ALA A 89 11.87 9.52 2.49
CA ALA A 89 10.55 9.82 1.95
C ALA A 89 9.48 9.95 3.05
N LEU A 90 9.50 9.08 4.06
CA LEU A 90 8.63 9.14 5.23
C LEU A 90 8.84 10.43 6.02
N LEU A 91 10.09 10.80 6.32
CA LEU A 91 10.43 12.04 7.03
C LEU A 91 10.04 13.29 6.25
N THR A 92 10.05 13.25 4.92
CA THR A 92 9.57 14.37 4.09
C THR A 92 8.04 14.44 4.09
N ALA A 93 7.35 13.29 4.18
CA ALA A 93 5.90 13.21 4.18
C ALA A 93 5.28 13.52 5.56
N LEU A 94 6.01 13.33 6.66
CA LEU A 94 5.59 13.63 8.02
C LEU A 94 6.19 14.98 8.45
N PRO A 95 5.39 16.07 8.53
CA PRO A 95 5.86 17.36 9.03
C PRO A 95 6.25 17.30 10.52
#